data_AF-X1EZF3-F1
#
_entry.id   AF-X1EZF3-F1
#
_cell.length_a   1.000
_cell.length_b   1.000
_cell.length_c   1.000
_cell.angle_alpha   90.00
_cell.angle_beta   90.00
_cell.angle_gamma   90.00
#
_symmetry.space_group_name_H-M   'P 1'
#
loop_
_entity.id
_entity.type
_entity.pdbx_description
1 polymer ?
#
loop_
_entity_poly.entity_id
_entity_poly.type
_entity_poly.pdbx_seq_one_letter_code
_entity_poly.pdbx_strand_id
1 'polypeptide(L)'
;MERFVNAIKNYLDTENWYGAIVLSLIMPDICGKIAYPTLNTSGERYRKWFDDYLSEYRPATSMTASDCYALRCSVLHAGTDDITEQGAKDTLEKFYFSTTGSHMIRIDEGLVVNVTRFCEEVIQAIEKWCKDVEGNENTQKAIQELL
;
A
#
# COMPACT_ATOMS: atom_id res chain seq x y z
N MET A 1 3.27 -6.87 -13.59
CA MET A 1 2.47 -6.61 -12.37
C MET A 1 1.57 -7.75 -11.97
N GLU A 2 0.96 -8.46 -12.92
CA GLU A 2 0.09 -9.62 -12.67
C GLU A 2 0.67 -10.63 -11.65
N ARG A 3 1.98 -10.92 -11.70
CA ARG A 3 2.66 -11.82 -10.74
C ARG A 3 2.49 -11.37 -9.28
N PHE A 4 2.63 -10.08 -8.99
CA PHE A 4 2.45 -9.54 -7.63
C PHE A 4 0.98 -9.57 -7.21
N VAL A 5 0.06 -9.21 -8.12
CA VAL A 5 -1.39 -9.29 -7.86
C VAL A 5 -1.81 -10.73 -7.54
N ASN A 6 -1.34 -11.69 -8.33
CA ASN A 6 -1.63 -13.10 -8.11
C ASN A 6 -1.00 -13.62 -6.81
N ALA A 7 0.18 -13.11 -6.42
CA ALA A 7 0.79 -13.44 -5.14
C ALA A 7 -0.04 -12.90 -3.95
N ILE A 8 -0.53 -11.65 -4.02
CA ILE A 8 -1.43 -11.12 -2.98
C ILE A 8 -2.71 -11.95 -2.90
N LYS A 9 -3.35 -12.26 -4.04
CA LYS A 9 -4.55 -13.11 -4.10
C LYS A 9 -4.28 -14.49 -3.47
N ASN A 10 -3.15 -15.12 -3.81
CA ASN A 10 -2.77 -16.41 -3.21
C ASN A 10 -2.53 -16.31 -1.70
N TYR A 11 -1.94 -15.23 -1.20
CA TYR A 11 -1.80 -15.02 0.25
C TYR A 11 -3.14 -14.84 0.94
N LEU A 12 -4.11 -14.18 0.31
CA LEU A 12 -5.48 -14.10 0.85
C LEU A 12 -6.16 -15.47 0.85
N ASP A 13 -6.09 -16.22 -0.26
CA ASP A 13 -6.72 -17.54 -0.40
C ASP A 13 -6.15 -18.57 0.58
N THR A 14 -4.87 -18.45 0.92
CA THR A 14 -4.16 -19.34 1.87
C THR A 14 -4.13 -18.80 3.29
N GLU A 15 -4.84 -17.69 3.56
CA GLU A 15 -4.88 -17.01 4.85
C GLU A 15 -3.50 -16.61 5.40
N ASN A 16 -2.53 -16.40 4.51
CA ASN A 16 -1.22 -15.87 4.86
C ASN A 16 -1.28 -14.34 4.98
N TRP A 17 -1.85 -13.87 6.08
CA TRP A 17 -2.11 -12.45 6.32
C TRP A 17 -0.84 -11.61 6.38
N TYR A 18 0.26 -12.15 6.93
CA TYR A 18 1.55 -11.47 6.98
C TYR A 18 2.13 -11.27 5.58
N GLY A 19 2.10 -12.31 4.73
CA GLY A 19 2.51 -12.18 3.33
C GLY A 19 1.64 -11.18 2.58
N ALA A 20 0.32 -11.25 2.77
CA ALA A 20 -0.64 -10.36 2.13
C ALA A 20 -0.39 -8.89 2.50
N ILE A 21 -0.28 -8.57 3.79
CA ILE A 21 -0.11 -7.18 4.25
C ILE A 21 1.25 -6.61 3.86
N VAL A 22 2.33 -7.38 4.03
CA VAL A 22 3.68 -6.93 3.68
C VAL A 22 3.77 -6.65 2.18
N LEU A 23 3.28 -7.58 1.34
CA LEU A 23 3.31 -7.38 -0.10
C LEU A 23 2.44 -6.19 -0.51
N SER A 24 1.24 -6.07 0.06
CA SER A 24 0.35 -4.94 -0.24
C SER A 24 0.96 -3.58 0.17
N LEU A 25 1.68 -3.51 1.28
CA LEU A 25 2.37 -2.30 1.73
C LEU A 25 3.58 -1.94 0.85
N ILE A 26 4.25 -2.90 0.20
CA ILE A 26 5.40 -2.56 -0.67
C ILE A 26 4.99 -2.15 -2.07
N MET A 27 3.82 -2.57 -2.55
CA MET A 27 3.40 -2.34 -3.93
C MET A 27 3.32 -0.86 -4.33
N PRO A 28 2.80 0.07 -3.51
CA PRO A 28 2.82 1.50 -3.86
C PRO A 28 4.24 2.06 -4.08
N ASP A 29 5.24 1.53 -3.38
CA ASP A 29 6.64 1.94 -3.54
C ASP A 29 7.20 1.46 -4.90
N ILE A 30 6.91 0.21 -5.26
CA ILE A 30 7.32 -0.39 -6.55
C ILE A 30 6.64 0.33 -7.71
N CYS A 31 5.32 0.51 -7.64
CA CYS A 31 4.56 1.23 -8.68
C CYS A 31 5.02 2.69 -8.77
N GLY A 32 5.18 3.37 -7.63
CA GLY A 32 5.61 4.76 -7.57
C GLY A 32 7.01 4.99 -8.16
N LYS A 33 7.95 4.04 -7.96
CA LYS A 33 9.28 4.09 -8.60
C LYS A 33 9.19 4.12 -10.12
N ILE A 34 8.28 3.35 -10.70
CA ILE A 34 8.08 3.29 -12.15
C ILE A 34 7.29 4.50 -12.65
N ALA A 35 6.23 4.87 -11.93
CA ALA A 35 5.32 5.95 -12.33
C ALA A 35 5.97 7.35 -12.23
N TYR A 36 6.84 7.57 -11.25
CA TYR A 36 7.42 8.89 -10.97
C TYR A 36 8.95 8.85 -10.86
N PRO A 37 9.66 8.54 -11.96
CA PRO A 37 11.11 8.38 -11.95
C PRO A 37 11.88 9.67 -11.62
N THR A 38 11.21 10.83 -11.73
CA THR A 38 11.80 12.15 -11.43
C THR A 38 11.76 12.54 -9.96
N LEU A 39 10.97 11.82 -9.14
CA LEU A 39 10.92 12.06 -7.70
C LEU A 39 12.07 11.32 -6.99
N ASN A 40 12.72 12.03 -6.07
CA ASN A 40 14.03 11.62 -5.55
C ASN A 40 13.94 10.56 -4.46
N THR A 41 12.90 10.59 -3.63
CA THR A 41 12.79 9.68 -2.48
C THR A 41 11.70 8.62 -2.66
N SER A 42 11.89 7.46 -2.01
CA SER A 42 10.86 6.41 -1.92
C SER A 42 9.57 6.95 -1.30
N GLY A 43 9.66 7.72 -0.21
CA GLY A 43 8.50 8.32 0.43
C GLY A 43 7.70 9.27 -0.46
N GLU A 44 8.35 10.13 -1.25
CA GLU A 44 7.64 11.00 -2.20
C GLU A 44 6.89 10.19 -3.26
N ARG A 45 7.56 9.18 -3.84
CA ARG A 45 6.95 8.31 -4.87
C ARG A 45 5.80 7.49 -4.32
N TYR A 46 5.97 6.94 -3.12
CA TYR A 46 4.94 6.18 -2.43
C TYR A 46 3.71 7.03 -2.18
N ARG A 47 3.90 8.21 -1.58
CA ARG A 47 2.79 9.09 -1.23
C ARG A 47 2.04 9.54 -2.47
N LYS A 48 2.78 9.93 -3.52
CA LYS A 48 2.17 10.31 -4.79
C LYS A 48 1.38 9.15 -5.42
N TRP A 49 1.92 7.93 -5.42
CA TRP A 49 1.19 6.78 -5.98
C TRP A 49 -0.07 6.46 -5.17
N PHE A 50 0.04 6.52 -3.84
CA PHE A 50 -1.09 6.35 -2.94
C PHE A 50 -2.19 7.39 -3.24
N ASP A 51 -1.82 8.66 -3.36
CA ASP A 51 -2.78 9.73 -3.63
C ASP A 51 -3.45 9.57 -5.01
N ASP A 52 -2.68 9.16 -6.03
CA ASP A 52 -3.20 9.01 -7.39
C ASP A 52 -4.10 7.76 -7.55
N TYR A 53 -3.85 6.66 -6.83
CA TYR A 53 -4.53 5.37 -7.08
C TYR A 53 -5.19 4.70 -5.87
N LEU A 54 -4.76 4.96 -4.64
CA LEU A 54 -5.27 4.24 -3.46
C LEU A 54 -6.21 5.10 -2.59
N SER A 55 -6.12 6.42 -2.72
CA SER A 55 -6.97 7.38 -2.00
C SER A 55 -8.45 7.25 -2.38
N GLU A 56 -8.78 6.84 -3.60
CA GLU A 56 -10.17 6.74 -4.09
C GLU A 56 -11.01 5.67 -3.36
N TYR A 57 -10.36 4.68 -2.74
CA TYR A 57 -11.03 3.57 -2.06
C TYR A 57 -11.40 3.88 -0.61
N ARG A 58 -11.02 5.05 -0.08
CA ARG A 58 -11.19 5.37 1.35
C ARG A 58 -11.53 6.84 1.58
N PRO A 59 -12.29 7.17 2.64
CA PRO A 59 -12.42 8.55 3.06
C PRO A 59 -11.04 9.11 3.43
N ALA A 60 -10.66 10.26 2.86
CA ALA A 60 -9.38 10.92 3.13
C ALA A 60 -9.10 11.16 4.63
N THR A 61 -10.16 11.22 5.44
CA THR A 61 -10.10 11.35 6.90
C THR A 61 -9.63 10.10 7.64
N SER A 62 -9.55 8.95 6.97
CA SER A 62 -9.28 7.66 7.63
C SER A 62 -7.79 7.38 7.77
N MET A 63 -7.05 7.43 6.66
CA MET A 63 -5.60 7.21 6.61
C MET A 63 -4.99 8.01 5.48
N THR A 64 -3.97 8.82 5.81
CA THR A 64 -3.22 9.60 4.82
C THR A 64 -2.18 8.73 4.11
N ALA A 65 -1.68 9.22 2.97
CA ALA A 65 -0.55 8.61 2.28
C ALA A 65 0.72 8.55 3.17
N SER A 66 0.91 9.57 4.00
CA SER A 66 1.99 9.69 4.97
C SER A 66 1.89 8.62 6.07
N ASP A 67 0.71 8.43 6.65
CA ASP A 67 0.47 7.38 7.65
C ASP A 67 0.68 5.98 7.07
N CYS A 68 0.20 5.74 5.84
CA CYS A 68 0.39 4.46 5.16
C CYS A 68 1.87 4.19 4.83
N TYR A 69 2.62 5.23 4.42
CA TYR A 69 4.06 5.12 4.21
C TYR A 69 4.81 4.85 5.51
N ALA A 70 4.43 5.51 6.61
CA ALA A 70 4.98 5.26 7.93
C ALA A 70 4.73 3.81 8.39
N LEU A 71 3.52 3.29 8.16
CA LEU A 71 3.20 1.88 8.41
C LEU A 71 4.08 0.93 7.60
N ARG A 72 4.24 1.17 6.29
CA ARG A 72 5.15 0.40 5.44
C ARG A 72 6.57 0.38 6.02
N CYS A 73 7.10 1.55 6.43
CA CYS A 73 8.43 1.63 7.02
C CYS A 73 8.53 0.85 8.34
N SER A 74 7.55 0.97 9.21
CA SER A 74 7.54 0.29 10.51
C SER A 74 7.47 -1.23 10.37
N VAL A 75 6.55 -1.72 9.52
CA VAL A 75 6.40 -3.15 9.25
C VAL A 75 7.66 -3.74 8.61
N LEU A 76 8.25 -3.07 7.62
CA LEU A 76 9.41 -3.62 6.90
C LEU A 76 10.73 -3.55 7.66
N HIS A 77 10.95 -2.49 8.45
CA HIS A 77 12.24 -2.27 9.11
C HIS A 77 12.27 -2.71 10.57
N ALA A 78 11.11 -2.72 11.24
CA ALA A 78 10.99 -3.06 12.66
C ALA A 78 9.98 -4.19 12.95
N GLY A 79 9.18 -4.61 11.96
CA GLY A 79 8.18 -5.67 12.16
C GLY A 79 7.05 -5.27 13.11
N THR A 80 6.74 -3.98 13.22
CA THR A 80 5.76 -3.45 14.17
C THR A 80 4.65 -2.65 13.48
N ASP A 81 3.47 -2.67 14.10
CA ASP A 81 2.27 -1.92 13.71
C ASP A 81 2.15 -0.57 14.42
N ASP A 82 3.10 -0.27 15.32
CA ASP A 82 3.30 1.02 15.96
C ASP A 82 4.13 1.92 15.05
N ILE A 83 3.63 3.12 14.76
CA ILE A 83 4.30 4.10 13.90
C ILE A 83 4.69 5.38 14.65
N THR A 84 4.60 5.41 15.99
CA THR A 84 4.93 6.59 16.82
C THR A 84 6.32 7.17 16.53
N GLU A 85 7.32 6.31 16.37
CA GLU A 85 8.72 6.69 16.09
C GLU A 85 8.97 7.05 14.60
N GLN A 86 7.98 6.87 13.72
CA GLN A 86 8.12 7.19 12.31
C GLN A 86 7.91 8.69 12.09
N GLY A 87 8.99 9.42 11.80
CA GLY A 87 8.93 10.86 11.51
C GLY A 87 8.10 11.25 10.27
N ALA A 88 7.65 10.27 9.48
CA ALA A 88 6.76 10.47 8.35
C ALA A 88 5.27 10.32 8.69
N LYS A 89 4.91 9.93 9.93
CA LYS A 89 3.51 9.84 10.37
C LYS A 89 2.84 11.20 10.35
N ASP A 90 1.52 11.22 10.16
CA ASP A 90 0.73 12.44 10.19
C ASP A 90 -0.25 12.41 11.37
N THR A 91 -1.29 11.59 11.27
CA THR A 91 -2.40 11.59 12.23
C THR A 91 -2.54 10.31 13.05
N LEU A 92 -1.81 9.25 12.68
CA LEU A 92 -1.91 7.94 13.31
C LEU A 92 -0.64 7.58 14.08
N GLU A 93 -0.82 6.77 15.10
CA GLU A 93 0.26 6.24 15.94
C GLU A 93 0.31 4.72 15.92
N LYS A 94 -0.82 4.06 15.68
CA LYS A 94 -0.89 2.60 15.69
C LYS A 94 -1.90 2.02 14.71
N PHE A 95 -1.61 0.83 14.22
CA PHE A 95 -2.53 0.05 13.41
C PHE A 95 -2.98 -1.21 14.15
N TYR A 96 -4.25 -1.53 14.01
CA TYR A 96 -4.83 -2.77 14.53
C TYR A 96 -5.30 -3.61 13.35
N PHE A 97 -4.56 -4.67 13.03
CA PHE A 97 -4.94 -5.56 11.94
C PHE A 97 -6.04 -6.53 12.38
N SER A 98 -7.09 -6.63 11.55
CA SER A 98 -8.16 -7.61 11.71
C SER A 98 -8.37 -8.37 10.41
N THR A 99 -8.86 -9.60 10.49
CA THR A 99 -9.32 -10.39 9.33
C THR A 99 -10.84 -10.42 9.22
N THR A 100 -11.56 -9.91 10.22
CA THR A 100 -13.03 -9.89 10.27
C THR A 100 -13.57 -8.52 10.64
N GLY A 101 -14.84 -8.27 10.29
CA GLY A 101 -15.56 -7.08 10.72
C GLY A 101 -15.07 -5.78 10.08
N SER A 102 -14.80 -4.78 10.91
CA SER A 102 -14.62 -3.38 10.53
C SER A 102 -13.33 -3.09 9.75
N HIS A 103 -13.38 -2.06 8.91
CA HIS A 103 -12.26 -1.58 8.11
C HIS A 103 -12.23 -0.05 8.12
N MET A 104 -11.06 0.54 8.34
CA MET A 104 -10.84 1.99 8.44
C MET A 104 -11.63 2.65 9.58
N ILE A 105 -11.69 2.00 10.75
CA ILE A 105 -12.30 2.59 11.96
C ILE A 105 -11.21 3.18 12.83
N ARG A 106 -11.33 4.47 13.14
CA ARG A 106 -10.45 5.15 14.10
C ARG A 106 -10.84 4.78 15.54
N ILE A 107 -9.83 4.51 16.36
CA ILE A 107 -9.93 4.33 17.81
C ILE A 107 -8.80 5.17 18.39
N ASP A 108 -9.14 6.33 18.95
CA ASP A 108 -8.17 7.35 19.38
C ASP A 108 -7.17 7.66 18.23
N GLU A 109 -5.86 7.61 18.48
CA GLU A 109 -4.79 7.76 17.48
C GLU A 109 -4.48 6.46 16.69
N GLY A 110 -5.29 5.41 16.88
CA GLY A 110 -5.15 4.13 16.21
C GLY A 110 -6.15 3.92 15.07
N LEU A 111 -5.82 3.04 14.12
CA LEU A 111 -6.70 2.66 13.02
C LEU A 111 -6.86 1.15 12.90
N VAL A 112 -8.11 0.68 12.90
CA VAL A 112 -8.45 -0.71 12.60
C VAL A 112 -8.43 -0.92 11.08
N VAL A 113 -7.57 -1.82 10.62
CA VAL A 113 -7.42 -2.17 9.21
C VAL A 113 -7.80 -3.64 9.02
N ASN A 114 -8.91 -3.88 8.33
CA ASN A 114 -9.18 -5.21 7.80
C ASN A 114 -8.16 -5.56 6.70
N VAL A 115 -7.36 -6.59 6.92
CA VAL A 115 -6.26 -6.99 6.04
C VAL A 115 -6.78 -7.38 4.65
N THR A 116 -7.83 -8.19 4.59
CA THR A 116 -8.42 -8.65 3.32
C THR A 116 -8.86 -7.47 2.48
N ARG A 117 -9.67 -6.56 3.06
CA ARG A 117 -10.16 -5.37 2.33
C ARG A 117 -9.02 -4.46 1.89
N PHE A 118 -8.03 -4.22 2.75
CA PHE A 118 -6.87 -3.40 2.38
C PHE A 118 -6.10 -4.01 1.20
N CYS A 119 -5.88 -5.32 1.20
CA CYS A 119 -5.21 -6.02 0.11
C CYS A 119 -6.04 -5.96 -1.19
N GLU A 120 -7.36 -6.12 -1.11
CA GLU A 120 -8.27 -6.00 -2.25
C GLU A 120 -8.26 -4.58 -2.86
N GLU A 121 -8.21 -3.53 -2.04
CA GLU A 121 -8.06 -2.15 -2.50
C GLU A 121 -6.72 -1.93 -3.20
N VAL A 122 -5.64 -2.47 -2.65
CA VAL A 122 -4.31 -2.39 -3.28
C VAL A 122 -4.29 -3.12 -4.62
N ILE A 123 -4.92 -4.29 -4.71
CA ILE A 123 -5.08 -5.03 -5.98
C ILE A 123 -5.81 -4.16 -7.02
N GLN A 124 -6.96 -3.58 -6.65
CA GLN A 124 -7.76 -2.74 -7.55
C GLN A 124 -6.99 -1.50 -8.00
N ALA A 125 -6.26 -0.85 -7.09
CA ALA A 125 -5.40 0.29 -7.41
C ALA A 125 -4.27 -0.09 -8.40
N ILE A 126 -3.63 -1.25 -8.22
CA ILE A 126 -2.61 -1.75 -9.16
C ILE A 126 -3.21 -2.06 -10.53
N GLU A 127 -4.35 -2.75 -10.57
CA GLU A 127 -5.04 -3.09 -11.82
C GLU A 127 -5.45 -1.83 -12.59
N LYS A 128 -5.97 -0.81 -11.89
CA LYS A 128 -6.27 0.51 -12.45
C LYS A 128 -5.02 1.19 -13.00
N TRP A 129 -3.94 1.27 -12.21
CA TRP A 129 -2.68 1.86 -12.66
C TRP A 129 -2.14 1.18 -13.92
N CYS A 130 -2.18 -0.17 -13.97
CA CYS A 130 -1.75 -0.93 -15.14
C CYS A 130 -2.54 -0.57 -16.40
N LYS A 131 -3.86 -0.37 -16.26
CA LYS A 131 -4.73 0.07 -17.36
C LYS A 131 -4.39 1.49 -17.83
N ASP A 132 -4.17 2.41 -16.90
CA ASP A 132 -3.88 3.81 -17.22
C ASP A 132 -2.52 3.97 -17.95
N VAL A 133 -1.59 3.02 -17.75
CA VAL A 133 -0.25 3.03 -18.38
C VAL A 133 -0.06 1.99 -19.49
N GLU A 134 -1.13 1.30 -19.92
CA GLU A 134 -1.07 0.20 -20.91
C GLU A 134 -0.40 0.64 -22.22
N GLY A 135 -0.68 1.86 -22.67
CA GLY A 135 -0.10 2.44 -23.90
C GLY A 135 1.31 3.04 -23.74
N ASN A 136 1.92 3.02 -22.55
CA ASN A 136 3.24 3.61 -22.31
C ASN A 136 4.34 2.54 -22.41
N GLU A 137 5.02 2.47 -23.55
CA GLU A 137 6.07 1.47 -23.83
C GLU A 137 7.20 1.45 -22.79
N ASN A 138 7.65 2.63 -22.33
CA ASN A 138 8.72 2.72 -21.33
C ASN A 138 8.27 2.15 -19.98
N THR A 139 7.04 2.45 -19.57
CA THR A 139 6.44 1.89 -18.36
C THR A 139 6.24 0.37 -18.49
N GLN A 140 5.74 -0.11 -19.64
CA GLN A 140 5.57 -1.54 -19.86
C GLN A 140 6.90 -2.31 -19.81
N LYS A 141 7.95 -1.75 -20.40
CA LYS A 141 9.30 -2.31 -20.31
C LYS A 141 9.79 -2.38 -18.86
N ALA A 142 9.66 -1.28 -18.11
CA ALA A 142 10.04 -1.26 -16.70
C ALA A 142 9.25 -2.28 -15.85
N ILE A 143 7.97 -2.51 -16.16
CA ILE A 143 7.15 -3.53 -15.49
C ILE A 143 7.64 -4.95 -15.82
N GLN A 144 8.10 -5.21 -17.04
CA GLN A 144 8.62 -6.52 -17.47
C GLN A 144 9.97 -6.87 -16.83
N GLU A 145 10.75 -5.86 -16.44
CA GLU A 145 12.05 -6.00 -15.77
C GLU A 145 11.93 -6.26 -14.25
N LEU A 146 10.72 -6.19 -13.69
CA LEU A 146 10.45 -6.62 -12.31
C LEU A 146 10.60 -8.14 -12.19
N LEU A 147 10.96 -8.61 -10.99
CA LEU A 147 11.26 -10.02 -10.66
C LEU A 147 10.20 -11.02 -11.16
#